data_AF-A0A0G0SZI5-F1
#
_entry.id   AF-A0A0G0SZI5-F1
#
_cell.length_a   1.000
_cell.length_b   1.000
_cell.length_c   1.000
_cell.angle_alpha   90.00
_cell.angle_beta   90.00
_cell.angle_gamma   90.00
#
_symmetry.space_group_name_H-M   'P 1'
#
loop_
_entity.id
_entity.type
_entity.pdbx_description
1 polymer ?
#
loop_
_entity_poly.entity_id
_entity_poly.type
_entity_poly.pdbx_seq_one_letter_code
_entity_poly.pdbx_strand_id
1 'polypeptide(L)'
;AILGFSIHDTIVVFDRVRENLKNKISKSFEETIGLSLNQTFVRSMNTSATTIFTLLALYFFGGESTKIFALVLSIGIFFGTYSSVFLASPILILMEEFQGKKK
;
A
#
# COMPACT_ATOMS: atom_id res chain seq x y z
N ALA A 1 1.81 11.02 -12.17
CA ALA A 1 1.00 9.79 -12.12
C ALA A 1 1.49 8.82 -11.03
N ILE A 2 2.72 8.30 -11.12
CA ILE A 2 3.27 7.30 -10.18
C ILE A 2 3.29 7.79 -8.71
N LEU A 3 3.74 9.03 -8.46
CA LEU A 3 3.72 9.63 -7.12
C LEU A 3 2.31 9.68 -6.52
N GLY A 4 1.29 10.02 -7.32
CA GLY A 4 -0.09 10.08 -6.85
C GLY A 4 -0.67 8.71 -6.46
N PHE A 5 -0.28 7.66 -7.17
CA PHE A 5 -0.69 6.28 -6.86
C PHE A 5 -0.06 5.80 -5.54
N SER A 6 1.25 6.04 -5.36
CA SER A 6 1.96 5.69 -4.13
C SER A 6 1.45 6.47 -2.91
N ILE A 7 1.17 7.77 -3.07
CA ILE A 7 0.59 8.61 -2.01
C ILE A 7 -0.82 8.13 -1.65
N HIS A 8 -1.64 7.77 -2.63
CA HIS A 8 -3.00 7.28 -2.38
C HIS A 8 -3.01 6.00 -1.54
N ASP A 9 -2.19 5.00 -1.90
CA ASP A 9 -2.06 3.77 -1.10
C ASP A 9 -1.61 4.07 0.33
N THR A 10 -0.67 4.99 0.48
CA THR A 10 -0.19 5.42 1.80
C THR A 10 -1.31 6.06 2.62
N ILE A 11 -2.05 7.02 2.06
CA ILE A 11 -3.14 7.73 2.76
C ILE A 11 -4.21 6.74 3.23
N VAL A 12 -4.61 5.78 2.38
CA VAL A 12 -5.66 4.80 2.72
C VAL A 12 -5.23 3.89 3.88
N VAL A 13 -3.98 3.45 3.91
CA VAL A 13 -3.43 2.65 5.02
C VAL A 13 -3.40 3.46 6.30
N PHE A 14 -2.87 4.70 6.26
CA PHE A 14 -2.80 5.57 7.42
C PHE A 14 -4.18 5.94 7.97
N ASP A 15 -5.16 6.18 7.11
CA ASP A 15 -6.52 6.51 7.52
C ASP A 15 -7.20 5.33 8.24
N ARG A 16 -7.02 4.09 7.74
CA ARG A 16 -7.56 2.91 8.41
C ARG A 16 -6.89 2.58 9.73
N VAL A 17 -5.59 2.77 9.85
CA VAL A 17 -4.90 2.67 11.14
C VAL A 17 -5.53 3.65 12.14
N ARG A 18 -5.74 4.91 11.73
CA ARG A 18 -6.33 5.96 12.57
C ARG A 18 -7.79 5.66 12.95
N GLU A 19 -8.58 5.12 12.04
CA GLU A 19 -9.97 4.75 12.29
C GLU A 19 -10.10 3.58 13.26
N ASN A 20 -9.31 2.52 13.08
CA ASN A 20 -9.36 1.35 13.95
C ASN A 20 -8.83 1.67 15.36
N LEU A 21 -7.86 2.58 15.48
CA LEU A 21 -7.43 3.20 16.73
C LEU A 21 -8.58 3.93 17.44
N LYS A 22 -9.34 4.74 16.71
CA LYS A 22 -10.47 5.52 17.26
C LYS A 22 -11.63 4.63 17.69
N ASN A 23 -11.88 3.56 16.95
CA ASN A 23 -12.98 2.63 17.19
C ASN A 23 -12.70 1.58 18.28
N LYS A 24 -11.49 1.57 18.89
CA LYS A 24 -11.08 0.62 19.95
C LYS A 24 -11.47 -0.83 19.64
N ILE A 25 -11.21 -1.27 18.40
CA ILE A 25 -11.73 -2.55 17.89
C ILE A 25 -11.09 -3.76 18.60
N SER A 26 -9.92 -3.62 19.23
CA SER A 26 -9.31 -4.65 20.08
C SER A 26 -8.79 -4.11 21.43
N LYS A 27 -8.62 -5.04 22.38
CA LYS A 27 -8.04 -4.86 23.72
C LYS A 27 -6.53 -4.55 23.67
N SER A 28 -5.82 -4.89 22.58
CA SER A 28 -4.39 -4.58 22.38
C SER A 28 -4.17 -3.71 21.14
N PHE A 29 -3.24 -2.77 21.25
CA PHE A 29 -2.83 -1.86 20.18
C PHE A 29 -2.27 -2.64 18.97
N GLU A 30 -1.51 -3.71 19.23
CA GLU A 30 -0.93 -4.59 18.20
C GLU A 30 -1.98 -5.32 17.38
N GLU A 31 -3.01 -5.85 18.05
CA GLU A 31 -4.03 -6.66 17.40
C GLU A 31 -4.99 -5.77 16.57
N THR A 32 -5.25 -4.55 17.03
CA THR A 32 -5.98 -3.52 16.26
C THR A 32 -5.22 -3.16 14.97
N ILE A 33 -3.91 -3.04 15.05
CA ILE A 33 -3.04 -2.74 13.91
C ILE A 33 -2.98 -3.91 12.93
N GLY A 34 -2.78 -5.13 13.43
CA GLY A 34 -2.76 -6.35 12.61
C GLY A 34 -4.06 -6.55 11.82
N LEU A 35 -5.22 -6.27 12.44
CA LEU A 35 -6.52 -6.26 11.78
C LEU A 35 -6.63 -5.17 10.70
N SER A 36 -6.18 -3.96 11.02
CA SER A 36 -6.18 -2.82 10.07
C SER A 36 -5.38 -3.13 8.82
N LEU A 37 -4.20 -3.73 9.01
CA LEU A 37 -3.29 -4.08 7.93
C LEU A 37 -3.91 -5.16 7.04
N ASN A 38 -4.43 -6.23 7.63
CA ASN A 38 -5.09 -7.30 6.86
C ASN A 38 -6.27 -6.78 6.03
N GLN A 39 -7.06 -5.85 6.59
CA GLN A 39 -8.19 -5.25 5.88
C GLN A 39 -7.79 -4.34 4.71
N THR A 40 -6.69 -3.60 4.84
CA THR A 40 -6.21 -2.69 3.77
C THR A 40 -5.30 -3.39 2.75
N PHE A 41 -4.57 -4.42 3.18
CA PHE A 41 -3.64 -5.19 2.35
C PHE A 41 -4.32 -5.78 1.11
N VAL A 42 -5.42 -6.53 1.31
CA VAL A 42 -6.13 -7.19 0.20
C VAL A 42 -6.68 -6.17 -0.79
N ARG A 43 -7.20 -5.04 -0.30
CA ARG A 43 -7.74 -3.98 -1.14
C ARG A 43 -6.65 -3.28 -1.96
N SER A 44 -5.56 -2.87 -1.32
CA SER A 44 -4.45 -2.16 -1.98
C SER A 44 -3.75 -3.08 -2.99
N MET A 45 -3.53 -4.34 -2.64
CA MET A 45 -2.96 -5.36 -3.52
C MET A 45 -3.85 -5.65 -4.74
N ASN A 46 -5.18 -5.75 -4.57
CA ASN A 46 -6.08 -5.95 -5.71
C ASN A 46 -6.12 -4.73 -6.66
N THR A 47 -6.06 -3.52 -6.11
CA THR A 47 -6.11 -2.29 -6.92
C THR A 47 -4.82 -2.07 -7.72
N SER A 48 -3.67 -2.34 -7.10
CA SER A 48 -2.37 -2.30 -7.77
C SER A 48 -2.22 -3.41 -8.81
N ALA A 49 -2.62 -4.64 -8.50
CA ALA A 49 -2.58 -5.77 -9.43
C ALA A 49 -3.44 -5.52 -10.69
N THR A 50 -4.66 -5.01 -10.51
CA THR A 50 -5.55 -4.68 -11.64
C THR A 50 -5.00 -3.54 -12.51
N THR A 51 -4.34 -2.55 -11.91
CA THR A 51 -3.68 -1.45 -12.63
C THR A 51 -2.47 -1.94 -13.43
N ILE A 52 -1.64 -2.82 -12.84
CA ILE A 52 -0.52 -3.45 -13.55
C ILE A 52 -1.03 -4.30 -14.71
N PHE A 53 -2.13 -5.04 -14.50
CA PHE A 53 -2.73 -5.86 -15.55
C PHE A 53 -3.22 -5.02 -16.73
N THR A 54 -3.86 -3.87 -16.47
CA THR A 54 -4.28 -2.95 -17.54
C THR A 54 -3.10 -2.30 -18.27
N LEU A 55 -2.02 -1.95 -17.55
CA LEU A 55 -0.81 -1.40 -18.16
C LEU A 55 -0.06 -2.45 -18.99
N LEU A 56 -0.04 -3.71 -18.57
CA LEU A 56 0.51 -4.81 -19.37
C LEU A 56 -0.31 -5.03 -20.64
N ALA A 57 -1.64 -5.01 -20.55
CA ALA A 57 -2.49 -5.07 -21.74
C ALA A 57 -2.20 -3.89 -22.70
N LEU A 58 -2.04 -2.68 -22.17
CA LEU A 58 -1.66 -1.51 -22.96
C LEU A 58 -0.25 -1.64 -23.56
N TYR A 59 0.69 -2.28 -22.87
CA TYR A 59 2.02 -2.54 -23.40
C TYR A 59 2.00 -3.52 -24.58
N PHE A 60 1.21 -4.60 -24.50
CA PHE A 60 1.15 -5.60 -25.58
C PHE A 60 0.26 -5.16 -26.75
N PHE A 61 -0.88 -4.53 -26.48
CA PHE A 61 -1.90 -4.19 -27.49
C PHE A 61 -1.94 -2.70 -27.86
N GLY A 62 -1.21 -1.83 -27.16
CA GLY A 62 -1.18 -0.39 -27.42
C GLY A 62 -0.22 0.02 -28.53
N GLY A 63 -0.35 1.27 -28.97
CA GLY A 63 0.52 1.86 -29.99
C GLY A 63 1.95 2.08 -29.50
N GLU A 64 2.90 2.18 -30.43
CA GLU A 64 4.33 2.27 -30.14
C GLU A 64 4.70 3.46 -29.22
N SER A 65 4.00 4.60 -29.37
CA SER A 65 4.17 5.77 -28.50
C SER A 65 3.75 5.53 -27.05
N THR A 66 2.77 4.65 -26.81
CA THR A 66 2.24 4.35 -25.48
C THR A 66 2.98 3.21 -24.78
N LYS A 67 3.72 2.37 -25.51
CA LYS A 67 4.48 1.25 -24.95
C LYS A 67 5.50 1.67 -23.90
N ILE A 68 6.33 2.66 -24.24
CA ILE A 68 7.39 3.13 -23.32
C ILE A 68 6.74 3.76 -22.08
N PHE A 69 5.68 4.53 -22.25
CA PHE A 69 4.93 5.13 -21.15
C PHE A 69 4.30 4.07 -20.24
N ALA A 70 3.64 3.05 -20.81
CA ALA A 70 3.04 1.95 -20.07
C ALA A 70 4.09 1.11 -19.31
N LEU A 71 5.28 0.92 -19.90
CA LEU A 71 6.39 0.20 -19.27
C LEU A 71 6.95 0.96 -18.06
N VAL A 72 7.20 2.27 -18.21
CA VAL A 72 7.68 3.12 -17.10
C VAL A 72 6.66 3.18 -15.96
N LEU A 73 5.36 3.29 -16.28
CA LEU A 73 4.29 3.25 -15.30
C LEU A 73 4.18 1.89 -14.60
N SER A 74 4.28 0.79 -15.34
CA SER A 74 4.20 -0.56 -14.77
C SER A 74 5.31 -0.79 -13.75
N ILE A 75 6.54 -0.41 -14.11
CA ILE A 75 7.70 -0.51 -13.22
C ILE A 75 7.52 0.40 -11.99
N GLY A 76 7.10 1.66 -12.19
CA GLY A 76 6.89 2.60 -11.10
C GLY A 76 5.81 2.17 -10.11
N ILE A 77 4.71 1.60 -10.60
CA ILE A 77 3.63 1.06 -9.75
C ILE A 77 4.09 -0.22 -9.06
N PHE A 78 4.80 -1.13 -9.76
CA PHE A 78 5.31 -2.35 -9.15
C PHE A 78 6.21 -2.06 -7.95
N PHE A 79 7.20 -1.17 -8.11
CA PHE A 79 8.07 -0.76 -7.01
C PHE A 79 7.34 0.09 -5.96
N GLY A 80 6.39 0.95 -6.37
CA GLY A 80 5.61 1.79 -5.47
C GLY A 80 4.66 0.99 -4.57
N THR A 81 3.97 0.00 -5.12
CA THR A 81 3.10 -0.91 -4.38
C THR A 81 3.92 -1.84 -3.50
N TYR A 82 5.03 -2.40 -4.01
CA TYR A 82 5.92 -3.20 -3.17
C TYR A 82 6.43 -2.37 -1.99
N SER A 83 6.93 -1.16 -2.24
CA SER A 83 7.37 -0.23 -1.19
C SER A 83 6.25 0.10 -0.19
N SER A 84 5.06 0.51 -0.64
CA SER A 84 3.97 0.90 0.26
C SER A 84 3.45 -0.27 1.11
N VAL A 85 3.39 -1.48 0.55
CA VAL A 85 2.92 -2.68 1.24
C VAL A 85 3.99 -3.23 2.19
N PHE A 86 5.27 -3.24 1.77
CA PHE A 86 6.37 -3.74 2.59
C PHE A 86 6.92 -2.72 3.60
N LEU A 87 6.74 -1.41 3.44
CA LEU A 87 7.12 -0.39 4.45
C LEU A 87 6.08 -0.24 5.56
N ALA A 88 4.82 -0.60 5.32
CA ALA A 88 3.80 -0.60 6.35
C ALA A 88 4.16 -1.55 7.51
N SER A 89 4.74 -2.72 7.21
CA SER A 89 5.20 -3.69 8.21
C SER A 89 6.35 -3.20 9.14
N PRO A 90 7.50 -2.67 8.65
CA PRO A 90 8.61 -2.23 9.49
C PRO A 90 8.35 -0.91 10.23
N ILE A 91 7.52 0.00 9.70
CA ILE A 91 7.10 1.21 10.45
C ILE A 91 6.30 0.83 11.69
N LEU A 92 5.55 -0.27 11.62
CA LEU A 92 4.77 -0.79 12.74
C LEU A 92 5.63 -1.52 13.78
N ILE A 93 6.63 -2.29 13.34
CA ILE A 93 7.62 -2.91 14.23
C ILE A 93 8.48 -1.85 14.93
N LEU A 94 8.85 -0.77 14.23
CA LEU A 94 9.56 0.37 14.84
C LEU A 94 8.69 1.09 15.89
N MET A 95 7.38 1.24 15.67
CA MET A 95 6.48 1.80 16.67
C MET A 95 6.36 0.92 17.92
N GLU A 96 6.43 -0.40 17.78
CA GLU A 96 6.51 -1.36 18.90
C GLU A 96 7.79 -1.12 19.74
N GLU A 97 8.93 -0.96 19.08
CA GLU A 97 10.23 -0.72 19.75
C GLU A 97 10.26 0.63 20.50
N PHE A 98 9.58 1.66 19.97
CA PHE A 98 9.43 2.96 20.65
C PHE A 98 8.43 2.93 21.81
N GLN A 99 7.43 2.05 21.80
CA GLN A 99 6.49 1.88 22.91
C GLN A 99 7.05 0.96 24.01
N GLY A 100 7.88 -0.02 23.66
CA GLY A 100 8.58 -0.90 24.61
C GLY A 100 9.58 -0.19 25.51
N LYS A 101 10.16 0.94 25.07
CA LYS A 101 11.06 1.77 25.91
C LYS A 101 10.35 2.63 26.96
N LYS A 102 9.01 2.64 26.98
CA LYS A 102 8.22 3.47 27.91
C LYS A 102 7.61 2.69 29.08
N LYS A 103 7.97 1.42 29.24
CA LYS A 103 7.55 0.58 30.37
C LYS A 103 8.72 0.28 31.29
#